data_AF-A0AAV0ITK9-F1
#
_entry.id   AF-A0AAV0ITK9-F1
#
_cell.length_a   1.000
_cell.length_b   1.000
_cell.length_c   1.000
_cell.angle_alpha   90.00
_cell.angle_beta   90.00
_cell.angle_gamma   90.00
#
_symmetry.space_group_name_H-M   'P 1'
#
loop_
_entity.id
_entity.type
_entity.pdbx_description
1 polymer ?
#
loop_
_entity_poly.entity_id
_entity_poly.type
_entity_poly.pdbx_seq_one_letter_code
_entity_poly.pdbx_strand_id
1 'polypeptide(L)'
;MNWLLQGRFHILIHSLSIGRRRTVVGRSSERERRRRRKKKRRQANATMLVTAAAAAGGTCHSRWSMASLTAALPSPSLHSSRPPIARMRFQSSRTSHAVAVARHSSPLHSFAGLAPLNPLLSLGFTEHASNHFFPSIDNGSRFFAMRHGRRIARLNRPPDQRKALLRGLTTQLLKHGRIKTTRARASAMRKFVDKMITLAKDGSLHKRRQALGFIYEKQIVHALFAEVPDRYGERNGGYTRIIRTLPRRGDNAPMAYIELV
;
A
#
# COMPACT_ATOMS: atom_id res chain seq x y z
N MET A 1 14.38 70.72 46.83
CA MET A 1 13.47 69.78 46.14
C MET A 1 14.26 68.62 45.53
N ASN A 2 14.90 67.79 46.37
CA ASN A 2 15.67 66.66 45.84
C ASN A 2 15.83 65.54 46.90
N TRP A 3 14.72 64.95 47.37
CA TRP A 3 14.73 63.83 48.34
C TRP A 3 13.46 62.97 48.23
N LEU A 4 13.20 62.40 47.05
CA LEU A 4 12.06 61.46 46.89
C LEU A 4 12.20 60.38 45.80
N LEU A 5 13.43 60.10 45.34
CA LEU A 5 13.66 59.07 44.32
C LEU A 5 14.64 57.94 44.69
N GLN A 6 15.08 57.83 45.94
CA GLN A 6 15.97 56.73 46.38
C GLN A 6 15.30 55.65 47.22
N GLY A 7 14.00 55.77 47.55
CA GLY A 7 13.32 54.84 48.47
C GLY A 7 12.57 53.64 47.85
N ARG A 8 12.36 53.58 46.53
CA ARG A 8 11.43 52.59 45.91
C ARG A 8 12.08 51.48 45.08
N PHE A 9 13.42 51.41 45.02
CA PHE A 9 14.11 50.33 44.31
C PHE A 9 14.57 49.16 45.21
N HIS A 10 14.54 49.32 46.54
CA HIS A 10 15.07 48.30 47.45
C HIS A 10 14.05 47.25 47.93
N ILE A 11 12.75 47.46 47.69
CA ILE A 11 11.69 46.51 48.12
C ILE A 11 11.33 45.48 47.03
N LEU A 12 11.76 45.69 45.77
CA LEU A 12 11.43 44.77 44.68
C LEU A 12 12.46 43.63 44.45
N ILE A 13 13.61 43.64 45.12
CA ILE A 13 14.65 42.60 44.95
C ILE A 13 14.56 41.49 46.01
N HIS A 14 13.83 41.67 47.11
CA HIS A 14 13.67 40.63 48.14
C HIS A 14 12.53 39.62 47.86
N SER A 15 11.58 39.92 46.99
CA SER A 15 10.46 38.99 46.69
C SER A 15 10.75 37.96 45.59
N LEU A 16 11.88 38.05 44.88
CA LEU A 16 12.27 37.08 43.85
C LEU A 16 13.20 35.95 44.35
N SER A 17 13.52 35.91 45.65
CA SER A 17 14.37 34.87 46.25
C SER A 17 13.62 33.79 47.07
N ILE A 18 12.29 33.86 47.16
CA ILE A 18 11.48 32.88 47.92
C ILE A 18 10.83 31.81 46.99
N GLY A 19 10.79 32.04 45.67
CA GLY A 19 10.16 31.13 44.70
C GLY A 19 10.99 29.93 44.23
N ARG A 20 12.31 29.88 44.50
CA ARG A 20 13.20 28.82 43.95
C ARG A 20 13.49 27.64 44.88
N ARG A 21 13.01 27.63 46.14
CA ARG A 21 13.28 26.54 47.10
C ARG A 21 12.19 25.45 47.20
N ARG A 22 11.18 25.41 46.31
CA ARG A 22 10.12 24.38 46.33
C ARG A 22 10.25 23.24 45.31
N THR A 23 11.29 23.19 44.47
CA THR A 23 11.35 22.21 43.37
C THR A 23 12.37 21.07 43.55
N VAL A 24 13.20 21.09 44.61
CA VAL A 24 14.21 20.04 44.84
C VAL A 24 13.62 18.85 45.60
N VAL A 25 12.74 19.08 46.59
CA VAL A 25 12.13 18.01 47.41
C VAL A 25 11.13 17.16 46.59
N GLY A 26 10.37 17.78 45.69
CA GLY A 26 9.42 17.06 44.81
C GLY A 26 10.08 16.22 43.71
N ARG A 27 11.28 16.59 43.24
CA ARG A 27 12.03 15.79 42.25
C ARG A 27 12.72 14.57 42.88
N SER A 28 13.07 14.64 44.16
CA SER A 28 13.59 13.51 44.93
C SER A 28 12.54 12.41 45.11
N SER A 29 11.31 12.78 45.49
CA SER A 29 10.24 11.81 45.72
C SER A 29 9.78 11.08 44.45
N GLU A 30 9.80 11.75 43.29
CA GLU A 30 9.44 11.15 42.00
C GLU A 30 10.51 10.17 41.49
N ARG A 31 11.81 10.46 41.73
CA ARG A 31 12.91 9.51 41.46
C ARG A 31 12.82 8.28 42.36
N GLU A 32 12.47 8.46 43.63
CA GLU A 32 12.27 7.37 44.59
C GLU A 32 11.08 6.48 44.19
N ARG A 33 9.96 7.08 43.75
CA ARG A 33 8.79 6.35 43.20
C ARG A 33 9.14 5.54 41.95
N ARG A 34 9.95 6.10 41.04
CA ARG A 34 10.43 5.38 39.84
C ARG A 34 11.35 4.21 40.22
N ARG A 35 12.23 4.37 41.21
CA ARG A 35 13.08 3.29 41.73
C ARG A 35 12.25 2.16 42.36
N ARG A 36 11.25 2.50 43.18
CA ARG A 36 10.32 1.52 43.77
C ARG A 36 9.52 0.77 42.70
N ARG A 37 9.01 1.45 41.66
CA ARG A 37 8.34 0.80 40.51
C ARG A 37 9.26 -0.14 39.74
N LYS A 38 10.53 0.23 39.54
CA LYS A 38 11.53 -0.61 38.85
C LYS A 38 11.91 -1.84 39.69
N LYS A 39 12.02 -1.70 41.02
CA LYS A 39 12.26 -2.81 41.96
C LYS A 39 11.07 -3.77 42.03
N LYS A 40 9.83 -3.25 42.06
CA LYS A 40 8.60 -4.07 42.05
C LYS A 40 8.42 -4.85 40.73
N ARG A 41 8.79 -4.25 39.59
CA ARG A 41 8.83 -4.96 38.28
C ARG A 41 9.90 -6.07 38.25
N ARG A 42 11.08 -5.82 38.82
CA ARG A 42 12.14 -6.84 38.93
C ARG A 42 11.73 -8.00 39.83
N GLN A 43 11.07 -7.72 40.96
CA GLN A 43 10.51 -8.77 41.82
C GLN A 43 9.41 -9.57 41.12
N ALA A 44 8.47 -8.91 40.43
CA ALA A 44 7.42 -9.61 39.67
C ALA A 44 7.98 -10.53 38.57
N ASN A 45 9.02 -10.10 37.85
CA ASN A 45 9.69 -10.93 36.85
C ASN A 45 10.49 -12.08 37.47
N ALA A 46 11.12 -11.86 38.63
CA ALA A 46 11.82 -12.92 39.35
C ALA A 46 10.85 -13.98 39.89
N THR A 47 9.69 -13.57 40.40
CA THR A 47 8.63 -14.51 40.82
C THR A 47 8.10 -15.30 39.62
N MET A 48 7.82 -14.66 38.48
CA MET A 48 7.40 -15.35 37.24
C MET A 48 8.42 -16.38 36.73
N LEU A 49 9.73 -16.11 36.85
CA LEU A 49 10.77 -17.05 36.45
C LEU A 49 10.87 -18.26 37.39
N VAL A 50 10.61 -18.07 38.69
CA VAL A 50 10.59 -19.17 39.67
C VAL A 50 9.31 -20.01 39.52
N THR A 51 8.16 -19.42 39.19
CA THR A 51 6.93 -20.19 38.92
C THR A 51 7.00 -20.96 37.60
N ALA A 52 7.75 -20.46 36.59
CA ALA A 52 7.96 -21.18 35.33
C ALA A 52 8.87 -22.41 35.49
N ALA A 53 9.78 -22.42 36.47
CA ALA A 53 10.66 -23.57 36.74
C ALA A 53 9.96 -24.72 37.48
N ALA A 54 8.85 -24.46 38.16
CA ALA A 54 8.09 -25.49 38.91
C ALA A 54 7.07 -26.28 38.05
N ALA A 55 6.92 -25.95 36.76
CA ALA A 55 5.99 -26.61 35.84
C ALA A 55 6.69 -27.55 34.83
N ALA A 56 7.92 -28.01 35.15
CA ALA A 56 8.73 -28.89 34.29
C ALA A 56 8.82 -30.34 34.82
N GLY A 57 7.76 -30.83 35.46
CA GLY A 57 7.63 -32.22 35.89
C GLY A 57 6.35 -32.84 35.36
N GLY A 58 6.33 -33.26 34.11
CA GLY A 58 5.15 -33.85 33.47
C GLY A 58 5.43 -34.34 32.06
N THR A 59 5.82 -35.61 31.96
CA THR A 59 5.70 -36.52 30.81
C THR A 59 5.58 -35.89 29.41
N CYS A 60 6.68 -35.96 28.67
CA CYS A 60 6.76 -35.69 27.24
C CYS A 60 5.90 -36.67 26.43
N HIS A 61 4.73 -36.22 25.95
CA HIS A 61 4.10 -36.78 24.76
C HIS A 61 3.98 -35.65 23.73
N SER A 62 4.96 -35.61 22.83
CA SER A 62 4.94 -34.80 21.63
C SER A 62 3.73 -35.17 20.77
N ARG A 63 2.71 -34.31 20.76
CA ARG A 63 1.52 -34.41 19.89
C ARG A 63 1.86 -34.32 18.38
N TRP A 64 3.13 -34.07 18.03
CA TRP A 64 3.62 -33.88 16.67
C TRP A 64 4.96 -34.63 16.51
N SER A 65 4.92 -35.95 16.70
CA SER A 65 5.97 -36.84 16.20
C SER A 65 5.64 -37.18 14.74
N MET A 66 6.61 -36.98 13.84
CA MET A 66 6.55 -37.33 12.41
C MET A 66 6.48 -38.85 12.15
N ALA A 67 6.41 -39.70 13.18
CA ALA A 67 6.29 -41.14 13.06
C ALA A 67 4.83 -41.64 12.83
N SER A 68 3.82 -40.80 13.02
CA SER A 68 2.40 -41.20 12.93
C SER A 68 1.74 -40.97 11.55
N LEU A 69 2.49 -40.51 10.53
CA LEU A 69 1.94 -40.19 9.21
C LEU A 69 2.19 -41.28 8.14
N THR A 70 2.87 -42.37 8.51
CA THR A 70 3.13 -43.53 7.63
C THR A 70 2.21 -44.70 7.97
N ALA A 71 0.90 -44.49 8.04
CA ALA A 71 -0.08 -45.57 8.23
C ALA A 71 -1.38 -45.41 7.42
N ALA A 72 -1.37 -44.57 6.37
CA ALA A 72 -2.56 -44.33 5.54
C ALA A 72 -2.25 -44.12 4.06
N LEU A 73 -1.30 -44.88 3.49
CA LEU A 73 -1.11 -44.93 2.04
C LEU A 73 -1.39 -46.36 1.54
N PRO A 74 -2.37 -46.56 0.65
CA PRO A 74 -2.59 -47.84 0.01
C PRO A 74 -1.47 -48.13 -1.00
N SER A 75 -0.94 -49.36 -0.96
CA SER A 75 0.12 -49.86 -1.82
C SER A 75 -0.27 -49.85 -3.30
N PRO A 76 0.64 -49.53 -4.24
CA PRO A 76 0.38 -49.68 -5.66
C PRO A 76 0.50 -51.15 -6.06
N SER A 77 -0.62 -51.78 -6.42
CA SER A 77 -0.64 -53.06 -7.10
C SER A 77 -0.14 -52.90 -8.54
N LEU A 78 0.95 -53.57 -8.85
CA LEU A 78 1.41 -53.83 -10.21
C LEU A 78 0.33 -54.66 -10.93
N HIS A 79 -0.36 -54.09 -11.92
CA HIS A 79 -1.05 -54.86 -12.95
C HIS A 79 -0.77 -54.25 -14.33
N SER A 80 -0.14 -55.09 -15.15
CA SER A 80 0.10 -54.93 -16.57
C SER A 80 -1.21 -55.17 -17.33
N SER A 81 -1.68 -54.17 -18.08
CA SER A 81 -2.40 -54.39 -19.34
C SER A 81 -2.59 -53.04 -20.06
N ARG A 82 -1.84 -52.83 -21.15
CA ARG A 82 -2.08 -51.77 -22.13
C ARG A 82 -3.33 -52.11 -22.96
N PRO A 83 -4.34 -51.23 -23.10
CA PRO A 83 -5.27 -51.30 -24.21
C PRO A 83 -4.75 -50.48 -25.43
N PRO A 84 -5.10 -50.88 -26.67
CA PRO A 84 -4.57 -50.27 -27.88
C PRO A 84 -5.18 -48.90 -28.18
N ILE A 85 -4.35 -48.06 -28.81
CA ILE A 85 -4.65 -46.70 -29.27
C ILE A 85 -5.71 -46.76 -30.38
N ALA A 86 -6.94 -46.37 -30.07
CA ALA A 86 -7.98 -46.10 -31.06
C ALA A 86 -7.78 -44.68 -31.63
N ARG A 87 -7.35 -44.64 -32.88
CA ARG A 87 -7.04 -43.43 -33.66
C ARG A 87 -8.35 -42.83 -34.18
N MET A 88 -9.00 -41.95 -33.42
CA MET A 88 -10.18 -41.21 -33.91
C MET A 88 -9.77 -40.15 -34.93
N ARG A 89 -10.21 -40.34 -36.17
CA ARG A 89 -10.17 -39.36 -37.26
C ARG A 89 -11.04 -38.15 -36.88
N PHE A 90 -10.43 -36.97 -36.80
CA PHE A 90 -11.13 -35.70 -36.81
C PHE A 90 -11.77 -35.50 -38.19
N GLN A 91 -13.09 -35.57 -38.29
CA GLN A 91 -13.82 -35.07 -39.46
C GLN A 91 -14.20 -33.61 -39.20
N SER A 92 -13.64 -32.72 -40.01
CA SER A 92 -14.03 -31.32 -40.10
C SER A 92 -15.33 -31.19 -40.91
N SER A 93 -16.47 -31.08 -40.23
CA SER A 93 -17.72 -30.61 -40.86
C SER A 93 -17.92 -29.13 -40.55
N ARG A 94 -17.61 -28.31 -41.56
CA ARG A 94 -17.83 -26.87 -41.61
C ARG A 94 -19.33 -26.63 -41.88
N THR A 95 -20.12 -26.32 -40.86
CA THR A 95 -21.49 -25.82 -41.02
C THR A 95 -21.56 -24.36 -40.56
N SER A 96 -21.60 -23.48 -41.55
CA SER A 96 -21.83 -22.05 -41.40
C SER A 96 -23.32 -21.78 -41.18
N HIS A 97 -23.70 -21.43 -39.94
CA HIS A 97 -24.97 -20.77 -39.66
C HIS A 97 -24.68 -19.39 -39.08
N ALA A 98 -24.79 -18.38 -39.94
CA ALA A 98 -24.84 -16.98 -39.54
C ALA A 98 -26.22 -16.70 -38.94
N VAL A 99 -26.28 -16.49 -37.62
CA VAL A 99 -27.48 -15.95 -36.97
C VAL A 99 -27.32 -14.44 -36.92
N ALA A 100 -27.99 -13.76 -37.84
CA ALA A 100 -28.16 -12.32 -37.84
C ALA A 100 -29.08 -11.93 -36.66
N VAL A 101 -28.54 -11.24 -35.66
CA VAL A 101 -29.33 -10.63 -34.59
C VAL A 101 -29.93 -9.34 -35.14
N ALA A 102 -31.19 -9.42 -35.57
CA ALA A 102 -32.01 -8.27 -35.91
C ALA A 102 -32.22 -7.39 -34.67
N ARG A 103 -31.74 -6.14 -34.71
CA ARG A 103 -32.09 -5.13 -33.70
C ARG A 103 -33.45 -4.57 -34.07
N HIS A 104 -34.48 -5.00 -33.36
CA HIS A 104 -35.80 -4.39 -33.44
C HIS A 104 -35.78 -3.04 -32.74
N SER A 105 -35.90 -1.98 -33.54
CA SER A 105 -36.24 -0.63 -33.12
C SER A 105 -37.75 -0.55 -32.87
N SER A 106 -38.16 -0.34 -31.62
CA SER A 106 -39.51 0.12 -31.29
C SER A 106 -39.50 1.63 -31.06
N PRO A 107 -40.26 2.44 -31.82
CA PRO A 107 -40.54 3.82 -31.46
C PRO A 107 -41.70 3.85 -30.47
N LEU A 108 -41.49 4.45 -29.29
CA LEU A 108 -42.58 4.78 -28.38
C LEU A 108 -43.25 6.09 -28.81
N HIS A 109 -44.57 6.09 -28.60
CA HIS A 109 -45.54 7.14 -28.86
C HIS A 109 -45.15 8.54 -28.36
N SER A 110 -45.24 9.50 -29.29
CA SER A 110 -46.11 10.67 -29.25
C SER A 110 -46.42 11.31 -27.89
N PHE A 111 -45.70 12.38 -27.54
CA PHE A 111 -46.29 13.50 -26.79
C PHE A 111 -46.32 14.72 -27.71
N ALA A 112 -47.49 14.95 -28.31
CA ALA A 112 -47.80 16.16 -29.06
C ALA A 112 -48.26 17.22 -28.06
N GLY A 113 -47.49 18.28 -27.91
CA GLY A 113 -47.80 19.40 -27.04
C GLY A 113 -47.31 20.71 -27.61
N LEU A 114 -48.25 21.48 -28.16
CA LEU A 114 -48.20 22.92 -28.42
C LEU A 114 -47.38 23.39 -29.65
N ALA A 115 -47.98 23.25 -30.84
CA ALA A 115 -47.74 24.17 -31.95
C ALA A 115 -49.01 24.99 -32.20
N PRO A 116 -48.99 26.33 -32.08
CA PRO A 116 -50.14 27.13 -32.48
C PRO A 116 -50.25 27.18 -34.02
N LEU A 117 -51.49 27.06 -34.45
CA LEU A 117 -52.00 27.19 -35.80
C LEU A 117 -51.69 28.60 -36.36
N ASN A 118 -51.02 28.72 -37.50
CA ASN A 118 -51.68 29.16 -38.75
C ASN A 118 -50.71 29.28 -39.95
N PRO A 119 -51.21 29.03 -41.18
CA PRO A 119 -50.45 29.00 -42.42
C PRO A 119 -50.53 30.34 -43.19
N LEU A 120 -49.55 30.64 -44.05
CA LEU A 120 -49.72 31.19 -45.41
C LEU A 120 -48.38 31.68 -46.01
N LEU A 121 -48.16 31.27 -47.26
CA LEU A 121 -47.35 31.84 -48.33
C LEU A 121 -46.57 33.15 -48.04
N SER A 122 -45.25 33.09 -48.18
CA SER A 122 -44.48 34.23 -48.71
C SER A 122 -43.22 33.74 -49.42
N LEU A 123 -43.18 33.96 -50.74
CA LEU A 123 -41.95 34.03 -51.51
C LEU A 123 -41.09 35.16 -50.94
N GLY A 124 -39.92 34.82 -50.40
CA GLY A 124 -39.02 35.79 -49.77
C GLY A 124 -37.57 35.33 -49.86
N PHE A 125 -36.86 35.99 -50.75
CA PHE A 125 -35.43 35.91 -51.03
C PHE A 125 -34.57 36.31 -49.81
N THR A 126 -33.32 35.84 -49.80
CA THR A 126 -32.12 36.29 -49.06
C THR A 126 -31.84 35.92 -47.59
N GLU A 127 -30.78 35.12 -47.47
CA GLU A 127 -29.55 35.34 -46.70
C GLU A 127 -29.20 34.49 -45.47
N HIS A 128 -27.96 33.97 -45.53
CA HIS A 128 -27.04 33.64 -44.44
C HIS A 128 -27.38 32.50 -43.48
N ALA A 129 -27.08 31.28 -43.93
CA ALA A 129 -26.40 30.31 -43.07
C ALA A 129 -25.37 29.57 -43.91
N SER A 130 -24.13 30.06 -43.87
CA SER A 130 -22.95 29.35 -44.35
C SER A 130 -22.89 27.98 -43.66
N ASN A 131 -23.33 26.96 -44.38
CA ASN A 131 -23.04 25.57 -44.08
C ASN A 131 -21.53 25.38 -44.21
N HIS A 132 -20.78 25.71 -43.15
CA HIS A 132 -19.45 25.18 -42.90
C HIS A 132 -19.60 23.71 -42.49
N PHE A 133 -20.16 22.91 -43.40
CA PHE A 133 -19.99 21.48 -43.42
C PHE A 133 -18.56 21.23 -43.91
N PHE A 134 -17.58 21.50 -43.04
CA PHE A 134 -16.25 20.99 -43.28
C PHE A 134 -16.37 19.46 -43.23
N PRO A 135 -16.03 18.73 -44.31
CA PRO A 135 -15.87 17.29 -44.20
C PRO A 135 -14.67 17.09 -43.28
N SER A 136 -14.93 16.68 -42.04
CA SER A 136 -13.88 16.18 -41.16
C SER A 136 -13.33 14.94 -41.86
N ILE A 137 -12.15 15.09 -42.48
CA ILE A 137 -11.41 13.98 -43.03
C ILE A 137 -10.85 13.22 -41.82
N ASP A 138 -11.65 12.29 -41.32
CA ASP A 138 -11.26 11.37 -40.26
C ASP A 138 -10.36 10.29 -40.86
N ASN A 139 -9.08 10.58 -41.10
CA ASN A 139 -8.10 9.57 -41.57
C ASN A 139 -7.84 8.44 -40.55
N GLY A 140 -8.70 8.22 -39.55
CA GLY A 140 -8.50 7.26 -38.47
C GLY A 140 -7.25 7.53 -37.60
N SER A 141 -6.51 8.60 -37.88
CA SER A 141 -5.26 8.93 -37.20
C SER A 141 -5.56 9.56 -35.84
N ARG A 142 -5.46 8.77 -34.77
CA ARG A 142 -5.48 9.27 -33.40
C ARG A 142 -4.25 10.16 -33.17
N PHE A 143 -4.42 11.47 -33.19
CA PHE A 143 -3.41 12.42 -32.74
C PHE A 143 -3.18 12.23 -31.23
N PHE A 144 -2.06 11.61 -30.86
CA PHE A 144 -1.63 11.57 -29.47
C PHE A 144 -0.90 12.87 -29.15
N ALA A 145 -1.62 13.90 -28.71
CA ALA A 145 -0.97 15.06 -28.12
C ALA A 145 -0.03 14.59 -26.99
N MET A 146 1.24 15.01 -27.07
CA MET A 146 2.22 14.72 -26.02
C MET A 146 1.69 15.25 -24.70
N ARG A 147 1.60 14.39 -23.68
CA ARG A 147 1.13 14.82 -22.36
C ARG A 147 2.30 15.24 -21.50
N HIS A 148 2.35 16.53 -21.20
CA HIS A 148 3.29 17.13 -20.26
C HIS A 148 2.99 16.73 -18.80
N GLY A 149 4.00 16.82 -17.92
CA GLY A 149 3.82 16.63 -16.47
C GLY A 149 3.54 15.19 -15.99
N ARG A 150 3.65 14.17 -16.84
CA ARG A 150 3.40 12.77 -16.45
C ARG A 150 4.52 12.19 -15.59
N ARG A 151 4.33 12.17 -14.27
CA ARG A 151 5.30 11.65 -13.28
C ARG A 151 5.02 10.20 -12.81
N ILE A 152 4.01 9.53 -13.36
CA ILE A 152 3.60 8.17 -12.93
C ILE A 152 4.17 7.12 -13.89
N ALA A 153 4.98 6.21 -13.37
CA ALA A 153 5.52 5.09 -14.14
C ALA A 153 4.41 4.10 -14.53
N ARG A 154 4.25 3.81 -15.84
CA ARG A 154 3.18 2.92 -16.34
C ARG A 154 3.48 1.43 -16.20
N LEU A 155 4.77 1.04 -16.22
CA LEU A 155 5.25 -0.34 -16.10
C LEU A 155 4.62 -1.32 -17.10
N ASN A 156 4.15 -0.82 -18.26
CA ASN A 156 3.44 -1.58 -19.30
C ASN A 156 2.25 -2.41 -18.74
N ARG A 157 1.56 -1.86 -17.74
CA ARG A 157 0.40 -2.51 -17.10
C ARG A 157 -0.76 -1.54 -16.90
N PRO A 158 -2.01 -2.01 -16.99
CA PRO A 158 -3.19 -1.22 -16.61
C PRO A 158 -3.12 -0.81 -15.13
N PRO A 159 -3.86 0.24 -14.72
CA PRO A 159 -3.75 0.83 -13.39
C PRO A 159 -3.96 -0.17 -12.24
N ASP A 160 -4.92 -1.08 -12.38
CA ASP A 160 -5.27 -2.04 -11.32
C ASP A 160 -4.15 -3.06 -11.09
N GLN A 161 -3.67 -3.67 -12.17
CA GLN A 161 -2.54 -4.61 -12.13
C GLN A 161 -1.26 -3.94 -11.65
N ARG A 162 -1.03 -2.67 -12.03
CA ARG A 162 0.12 -1.89 -11.57
C ARG A 162 0.04 -1.65 -10.07
N LYS A 163 -1.14 -1.29 -9.53
CA LYS A 163 -1.36 -1.09 -8.10
C LYS A 163 -1.07 -2.38 -7.33
N ALA A 164 -1.62 -3.52 -7.77
CA ALA A 164 -1.37 -4.83 -7.15
C ALA A 164 0.12 -5.20 -7.16
N LEU A 165 0.80 -5.01 -8.30
CA LEU A 165 2.24 -5.27 -8.43
C LEU A 165 3.06 -4.47 -7.42
N LEU A 166 2.80 -3.16 -7.30
CA LEU A 166 3.56 -2.28 -6.41
C LEU A 166 3.29 -2.57 -4.93
N ARG A 167 2.05 -2.94 -4.58
CA ARG A 167 1.70 -3.43 -3.23
C ARG A 167 2.48 -4.70 -2.88
N GLY A 168 2.53 -5.66 -3.80
CA GLY A 168 3.27 -6.90 -3.63
C GLY A 168 4.76 -6.64 -3.44
N LEU A 169 5.39 -5.88 -4.32
CA LEU A 169 6.82 -5.56 -4.24
C LEU A 169 7.18 -4.80 -2.95
N THR A 170 6.35 -3.85 -2.54
CA THR A 170 6.56 -3.12 -1.27
C THR A 170 6.49 -4.07 -0.08
N THR A 171 5.49 -4.97 -0.06
CA THR A 171 5.35 -5.98 1.01
C THR A 171 6.58 -6.89 1.07
N GLN A 172 7.05 -7.38 -0.08
CA GLN A 172 8.23 -8.23 -0.17
C GLN A 172 9.53 -7.51 0.26
N LEU A 173 9.68 -6.24 -0.10
CA LEU A 173 10.84 -5.45 0.32
C LEU A 173 10.85 -5.24 1.83
N LEU A 174 9.70 -4.92 2.44
CA LEU A 174 9.60 -4.75 3.89
C LEU A 174 9.81 -6.07 4.65
N LYS A 175 9.43 -7.21 4.05
CA LYS A 175 9.62 -8.54 4.64
C LYS A 175 11.10 -8.96 4.67
N HIS A 176 11.80 -8.77 3.55
CA HIS A 176 13.14 -9.33 3.35
C HIS A 176 14.26 -8.29 3.49
N GLY A 177 13.93 -6.99 3.52
CA GLY A 177 14.88 -5.88 3.58
C GLY A 177 15.58 -5.58 2.25
N ARG A 178 15.77 -6.59 1.37
CA ARG A 178 16.39 -6.44 0.05
C ARG A 178 15.76 -7.37 -0.98
N ILE A 179 15.49 -6.87 -2.19
CA ILE A 179 14.96 -7.67 -3.31
C ILE A 179 15.65 -7.33 -4.64
N LYS A 180 15.74 -8.31 -5.55
CA LYS A 180 16.24 -8.15 -6.92
C LYS A 180 15.08 -7.93 -7.88
N THR A 181 15.02 -6.80 -8.56
CA THR A 181 13.94 -6.49 -9.52
C THR A 181 14.46 -5.74 -10.74
N THR A 182 13.59 -5.38 -11.68
CA THR A 182 13.99 -4.52 -12.80
C THR A 182 14.13 -3.07 -12.35
N ARG A 183 15.06 -2.31 -12.94
CA ARG A 183 15.35 -0.91 -12.59
C ARG A 183 14.09 -0.03 -12.64
N ALA A 184 13.21 -0.26 -13.60
CA ALA A 184 11.94 0.46 -13.74
C ALA A 184 11.00 0.20 -12.55
N ARG A 185 10.84 -1.07 -12.14
CA ARG A 185 10.01 -1.45 -10.99
C ARG A 185 10.59 -0.94 -9.67
N ALA A 186 11.90 -1.07 -9.48
CA ALA A 186 12.62 -0.52 -8.32
C ALA A 186 12.40 0.99 -8.21
N SER A 187 12.56 1.72 -9.31
CA SER A 187 12.37 3.16 -9.32
C SER A 187 10.94 3.58 -8.97
N ALA A 188 9.95 2.85 -9.48
CA ALA A 188 8.54 3.13 -9.21
C ALA A 188 8.14 2.80 -7.76
N MET A 189 8.67 1.73 -7.17
CA MET A 189 8.28 1.33 -5.81
C MET A 189 8.84 2.23 -4.70
N ARG A 190 9.95 2.95 -4.93
CA ARG A 190 10.55 3.88 -3.94
C ARG A 190 9.52 4.77 -3.26
N LYS A 191 8.68 5.44 -4.07
CA LYS A 191 7.61 6.33 -3.58
C LYS A 191 6.67 5.64 -2.60
N PHE A 192 6.34 4.37 -2.82
CA PHE A 192 5.39 3.64 -1.99
C PHE A 192 6.05 3.15 -0.70
N VAL A 193 7.28 2.65 -0.79
CA VAL A 193 8.06 2.23 0.37
C VAL A 193 8.31 3.40 1.30
N ASP A 194 8.78 4.53 0.76
CA ASP A 194 9.05 5.72 1.54
C ASP A 194 7.78 6.24 2.23
N LYS A 195 6.64 6.18 1.53
CA LYS A 195 5.34 6.52 2.12
C LYS A 195 5.00 5.60 3.30
N MET A 196 5.19 4.29 3.17
CA MET A 196 4.88 3.34 4.27
C MET A 196 5.77 3.59 5.49
N ILE A 197 7.06 3.87 5.29
CA ILE A 197 7.99 4.16 6.37
C ILE A 197 7.63 5.49 7.06
N THR A 198 7.31 6.53 6.30
CA THR A 198 6.84 7.80 6.87
C THR A 198 5.55 7.63 7.68
N LEU A 199 4.59 6.82 7.22
CA LEU A 199 3.39 6.50 8.00
C LEU A 199 3.73 5.78 9.32
N ALA A 200 4.74 4.92 9.32
CA ALA A 200 5.18 4.19 10.50
C ALA A 200 5.91 5.07 11.51
N LYS A 201 6.67 6.08 11.07
CA LYS A 201 7.32 7.08 11.95
C LYS A 201 6.30 7.84 12.79
N ASP A 202 5.11 8.14 12.24
CA ASP A 202 4.05 8.85 12.97
C ASP A 202 3.42 8.00 14.09
N GLY A 203 3.37 6.66 13.94
CA GLY A 203 2.86 5.74 14.97
C GLY A 203 1.33 5.74 15.23
N SER A 204 0.58 6.73 14.75
CA SER A 204 -0.86 6.89 15.00
C SER A 204 -1.72 5.73 14.47
N LEU A 205 -2.83 5.42 15.18
CA LEU A 205 -3.81 4.39 14.78
C LEU A 205 -4.36 4.62 13.36
N HIS A 206 -4.62 5.88 13.00
CA HIS A 206 -5.13 6.23 11.67
C HIS A 206 -4.11 5.85 10.57
N LYS A 207 -2.82 6.12 10.81
CA LYS A 207 -1.73 5.81 9.88
C LYS A 207 -1.54 4.30 9.75
N ARG A 208 -1.69 3.56 10.85
CA ARG A 208 -1.70 2.09 10.84
C ARG A 208 -2.83 1.52 9.98
N ARG A 209 -4.05 2.06 10.07
CA ARG A 209 -5.18 1.67 9.20
C ARG A 209 -4.90 1.95 7.72
N GLN A 210 -4.28 3.10 7.40
CA GLN A 210 -3.87 3.40 6.03
C GLN A 210 -2.84 2.39 5.50
N ALA A 211 -1.85 2.02 6.31
CA ALA A 211 -0.83 1.03 5.94
C ALA A 211 -1.44 -0.36 5.70
N LEU A 212 -2.39 -0.79 6.55
CA LEU A 212 -3.14 -2.04 6.38
C LEU A 212 -3.96 -2.08 5.08
N GLY A 213 -4.44 -0.94 4.59
CA GLY A 213 -5.12 -0.87 3.29
C GLY A 213 -4.18 -1.09 2.09
N PHE A 214 -2.87 -0.97 2.28
CA PHE A 214 -1.88 -1.10 1.21
C PHE A 214 -1.08 -2.41 1.28
N ILE A 215 -0.53 -2.75 2.44
CA ILE A 215 0.29 -3.96 2.64
C ILE A 215 -0.61 -5.19 2.76
N TYR A 216 -0.19 -6.34 2.21
CA TYR A 216 -1.00 -7.57 2.24
C TYR A 216 -0.93 -8.31 3.57
N GLU A 217 0.25 -8.39 4.18
CA GLU A 217 0.47 -9.17 5.41
C GLU A 217 0.38 -8.27 6.65
N LYS A 218 -0.54 -8.58 7.57
CA LYS A 218 -0.74 -7.80 8.81
C LYS A 218 0.51 -7.80 9.70
N GLN A 219 1.22 -8.95 9.76
CA GLN A 219 2.41 -9.13 10.60
C GLN A 219 3.52 -8.13 10.24
N ILE A 220 3.73 -7.89 8.94
CA ILE A 220 4.72 -6.93 8.44
C ILE A 220 4.36 -5.51 8.89
N VAL A 221 3.08 -5.14 8.91
CA VAL A 221 2.65 -3.83 9.41
C VAL A 221 2.96 -3.68 10.89
N HIS A 222 2.75 -4.72 11.70
CA HIS A 222 3.09 -4.67 13.12
C HIS A 222 4.60 -4.50 13.34
N ALA A 223 5.44 -5.27 12.63
CA ALA A 223 6.89 -5.15 12.68
C ALA A 223 7.36 -3.77 12.22
N LEU A 224 6.82 -3.26 11.10
CA LEU A 224 7.13 -1.93 10.56
C LEU A 224 6.93 -0.83 11.61
N PHE A 225 5.78 -0.81 12.29
CA PHE A 225 5.48 0.22 13.28
C PHE A 225 6.27 0.07 14.59
N ALA A 226 6.85 -1.11 14.85
CA ALA A 226 7.72 -1.34 16.00
C ALA A 226 9.17 -0.93 15.70
N GLU A 227 9.72 -1.32 14.55
CA GLU A 227 11.15 -1.17 14.24
C GLU A 227 11.51 0.17 13.58
N VAL A 228 10.62 0.74 12.76
CA VAL A 228 10.93 1.95 11.96
C VAL A 228 11.25 3.19 12.81
N PRO A 229 10.53 3.50 13.90
CA PRO A 229 10.83 4.68 14.70
C PRO A 229 12.26 4.67 15.25
N ASP A 230 12.74 3.50 15.67
CA ASP A 230 14.09 3.32 16.22
C ASP A 230 15.15 3.38 15.11
N ARG A 231 14.90 2.74 13.95
CA ARG A 231 15.88 2.68 12.85
C ARG A 231 15.98 3.96 12.03
N TYR A 232 14.85 4.64 11.80
CA TYR A 232 14.75 5.77 10.86
C TYR A 232 14.29 7.07 11.51
N GLY A 233 14.27 7.16 12.84
CA GLY A 233 13.81 8.34 13.60
C GLY A 233 14.45 9.64 13.11
N GLU A 234 15.77 9.66 13.01
CA GLU A 234 16.55 10.85 12.63
C GLU A 234 16.54 11.15 11.13
N ARG A 235 16.28 10.15 10.27
CA ARG A 235 16.38 10.29 8.81
C ARG A 235 15.14 10.96 8.21
N ASN A 236 15.34 12.04 7.45
CA ASN A 236 14.30 12.81 6.77
C ASN A 236 14.07 12.34 5.32
N GLY A 237 13.66 11.07 5.15
CA GLY A 237 13.33 10.49 3.84
C GLY A 237 14.48 9.73 3.17
N GLY A 238 14.23 9.21 1.97
CA GLY A 238 15.21 8.43 1.21
C GLY A 238 15.61 7.14 1.93
N TYR A 239 14.64 6.30 2.28
CA TYR A 239 14.87 5.10 3.08
C TYR A 239 15.29 3.89 2.24
N THR A 240 15.27 4.04 0.92
CA THR A 240 15.61 2.98 -0.03
C THR A 240 16.81 3.36 -0.88
N ARG A 241 17.70 2.40 -1.11
CA ARG A 241 18.82 2.50 -2.05
C ARG A 241 18.57 1.58 -3.23
N ILE A 242 18.92 2.03 -4.44
CA ILE A 242 18.89 1.22 -5.65
C ILE A 242 20.31 1.02 -6.17
N ILE A 243 20.75 -0.23 -6.24
CA ILE A 243 22.04 -0.62 -6.80
C ILE A 243 21.79 -1.31 -8.13
N ARG A 244 22.39 -0.80 -9.21
CA ARG A 244 22.27 -1.41 -10.54
C ARG A 244 23.11 -2.68 -10.61
N THR A 245 22.62 -3.67 -11.35
CA THR A 245 23.35 -4.92 -11.60
C THR A 245 23.46 -5.17 -13.09
N LEU A 246 24.15 -6.25 -13.45
CA LEU A 246 24.15 -6.79 -14.81
C LEU A 246 22.71 -7.00 -15.32
N PRO A 247 22.47 -6.75 -16.61
CA PRO A 247 21.17 -7.01 -17.23
C PRO A 247 20.84 -8.50 -17.19
N ARG A 248 19.55 -8.82 -17.26
CA ARG A 248 19.09 -10.21 -17.30
C ARG A 248 19.46 -10.86 -18.63
N ARG A 249 19.97 -12.10 -18.55
CA ARG A 249 20.24 -12.93 -19.74
C ARG A 249 18.92 -13.27 -20.44
N GLY A 250 18.86 -13.08 -21.76
CA GLY A 250 17.70 -13.38 -22.60
C GLY A 250 16.99 -12.11 -23.09
N ASP A 251 16.31 -11.40 -22.20
CA ASP A 251 15.52 -10.19 -22.54
C ASP A 251 16.31 -8.87 -22.38
N ASN A 252 17.58 -8.95 -21.95
CA ASN A 252 18.45 -7.82 -21.66
C ASN A 252 17.81 -6.77 -20.72
N ALA A 253 16.89 -7.19 -19.85
CA ALA A 253 16.18 -6.25 -18.99
C ALA A 253 17.15 -5.67 -17.94
N PRO A 254 17.21 -4.34 -17.75
CA PRO A 254 18.10 -3.72 -16.76
C PRO A 254 17.63 -4.09 -15.35
N MET A 255 18.48 -4.81 -14.63
CA MET A 255 18.21 -5.29 -13.27
C MET A 255 18.82 -4.35 -12.22
N ALA A 256 18.24 -4.39 -11.02
CA ALA A 256 18.73 -3.68 -9.85
C ALA A 256 18.35 -4.42 -8.56
N TYR A 257 19.19 -4.29 -7.54
CA TYR A 257 18.80 -4.52 -6.16
C TYR A 257 18.18 -3.25 -5.60
N ILE A 258 17.11 -3.42 -4.83
CA ILE A 258 16.57 -2.37 -3.97
C ILE A 258 16.64 -2.86 -2.52
N GLU A 259 17.18 -2.02 -1.65
CA GLU A 259 17.43 -2.34 -0.24
C GLU A 259 17.01 -1.18 0.66
N LEU A 260 16.59 -1.53 1.87
CA LEU A 260 16.36 -0.58 2.96
C LEU A 260 17.72 -0.15 3.53
N VAL A 261 17.88 1.16 3.75
CA VAL A 261 19.12 1.79 4.26
C VAL A 261 19.25 1.63 5.77
#